data_AF-A0A2T4K016-F1
#
_entry.id   AF-A0A2T4K016-F1
#
_cell.length_a   1.000
_cell.length_b   1.000
_cell.length_c   1.000
_cell.angle_alpha   90.00
_cell.angle_beta   90.00
_cell.angle_gamma   90.00
#
_symmetry.space_group_name_H-M   'P 1'
#
loop_
_entity.id
_entity.type
_entity.pdbx_description
1 polymer ?
#
loop_
_entity_poly.entity_id
_entity_poly.type
_entity_poly.pdbx_seq_one_letter_code
_entity_poly.pdbx_strand_id
1 'polypeptide(L)' 'MQDNEEIRDRLRSTLGEIPTALLPLIERHQDNLRLLVETLNRAGHPPDVVRESVRDLMAAHENDILAALDGMESK' A
#
# COMPACT_ATOMS: atom_id res chain seq x y z
N MET A 1 17.78 5.41 -0.57
CA MET A 1 17.19 5.83 0.73
C MET A 1 16.42 7.15 0.63
N GLN A 2 16.78 8.08 -0.27
CA GLN A 2 16.01 9.32 -0.53
C GLN A 2 14.57 9.09 -1.04
N ASP A 3 14.36 8.12 -1.92
CA ASP A 3 13.04 7.93 -2.57
C ASP A 3 11.91 7.58 -1.59
N ASN A 4 12.21 6.86 -0.49
CA ASN A 4 11.21 6.51 0.51
C ASN A 4 10.76 7.71 1.36
N GLU A 5 11.66 8.68 1.58
CA GLU A 5 11.39 9.87 2.38
C GLU A 5 10.49 10.85 1.62
N GLU A 6 10.73 11.00 0.32
CA GLU A 6 9.91 11.80 -0.58
C GLU A 6 8.50 11.21 -0.79
N ILE A 7 8.38 9.88 -0.88
CA ILE A 7 7.10 9.19 -0.96
C ILE A 7 6.32 9.36 0.35
N ARG A 8 6.97 9.25 1.52
CA ARG A 8 6.35 9.50 2.83
C ARG A 8 5.83 10.94 2.95
N ASP A 9 6.62 11.92 2.52
CA ASP A 9 6.23 13.33 2.58
C ASP A 9 5.06 13.65 1.64
N ARG A 10 5.03 13.08 0.42
CA ARG A 10 3.90 13.21 -0.50
C ARG A 10 2.64 12.54 0.03
N LEU A 11 2.74 11.37 0.66
CA LEU A 11 1.59 10.69 1.27
C LEU A 11 1.02 11.52 2.42
N ARG A 12 1.87 12.05 3.30
CA ARG A 12 1.46 12.96 4.40
C ARG A 12 0.79 14.24 3.88
N SER A 13 1.25 14.78 2.76
CA SER A 13 0.67 16.00 2.17
C SER A 13 -0.66 15.75 1.44
N THR A 14 -0.89 14.56 0.89
CA THR A 14 -2.04 14.28 0.02
C THR A 14 -3.23 13.73 0.80
N LEU A 15 -2.99 13.01 1.91
CA LEU A 15 -4.02 12.32 2.69
C LEU A 15 -4.50 13.11 3.94
N GLY A 16 -4.00 14.32 4.18
CA GLY A 16 -4.09 14.94 5.50
C GLY A 16 -3.20 14.19 6.51
N GLU A 17 -3.34 14.47 7.81
CA GLU A 17 -2.67 13.69 8.85
C GLU A 17 -3.17 12.24 8.81
N ILE A 18 -2.55 11.40 7.97
CA ILE A 18 -2.63 9.95 8.13
C ILE A 18 -2.22 9.69 9.57
N PRO A 19 -3.05 9.03 10.38
CA PRO A 19 -2.67 8.67 11.73
C PRO A 19 -1.31 7.99 11.69
N THR A 20 -0.32 8.53 12.40
CA THR A 20 1.07 8.03 12.38
C THR A 20 1.13 6.52 12.69
N ALA A 21 0.14 6.02 13.44
CA ALA A 21 -0.04 4.60 13.75
C ALA A 21 -0.33 3.71 12.52
N LEU A 22 -0.83 4.27 11.41
CA LEU A 22 -1.09 3.55 10.15
C LEU A 22 0.12 3.53 9.21
N LEU A 23 1.14 4.37 9.43
CA LEU A 23 2.32 4.39 8.57
C LEU A 23 3.01 3.02 8.45
N PRO A 24 3.22 2.24 9.54
CA PRO A 24 3.81 0.91 9.42
C PRO A 24 2.96 -0.06 8.58
N LEU A 25 1.63 0.08 8.63
CA LEU A 25 0.71 -0.74 7.86
C LEU A 25 0.80 -0.39 6.36
N ILE A 26 0.79 0.91 6.04
CA ILE A 26 0.92 1.42 4.67
C ILE A 26 2.26 1.03 4.05
N GLU A 27 3.36 1.15 4.81
CA GLU A 27 4.70 0.75 4.34
C GLU A 27 4.75 -0.74 4.00
N ARG A 28 4.20 -1.59 4.88
CA ARG A 28 4.10 -3.03 4.62
C ARG A 28 3.28 -3.33 3.36
N HIS A 29 2.18 -2.61 3.14
CA HIS A 29 1.35 -2.75 1.95
C HIS A 29 2.11 -2.36 0.66
N GLN A 30 2.91 -1.30 0.71
CA GLN A 30 3.75 -0.89 -0.42
C GLN A 30 4.84 -1.92 -0.74
N ASP A 31 5.51 -2.46 0.29
CA ASP A 31 6.50 -3.52 0.12
C ASP A 31 5.90 -4.79 -0.50
N ASN A 32 4.69 -5.17 -0.05
CA ASN A 32 3.97 -6.32 -0.61
C ASN A 32 3.59 -6.10 -2.09
N LEU A 33 3.10 -4.91 -2.44
CA LEU A 33 2.79 -4.55 -3.83
C LEU A 33 4.03 -4.61 -4.71
N ARG A 34 5.17 -4.06 -4.23
CA ARG A 34 6.43 -4.11 -4.95
C ARG A 34 6.88 -5.55 -5.19
N LEU A 35 6.84 -6.39 -4.14
CA LEU A 35 7.23 -7.80 -4.23
C LEU A 35 6.33 -8.59 -5.19
N LEU A 36 5.02 -8.34 -5.16
CA LEU A 36 4.07 -8.98 -6.08
C LEU A 36 4.40 -8.65 -7.53
N VAL A 37 4.57 -7.36 -7.85
CA VAL A 37 4.90 -6.90 -9.21
C VAL A 37 6.22 -7.49 -9.68
N GLU A 38 7.27 -7.44 -8.85
CA GLU A 38 8.57 -8.04 -9.16
C GLU A 38 8.47 -9.55 -9.43
N THR A 39 7.69 -10.26 -8.61
CA THR A 39 7.51 -11.72 -8.73
C THR A 39 6.76 -12.08 -10.01
N LEU A 40 5.65 -11.39 -10.31
CA LEU A 40 4.84 -11.68 -11.48
C LEU A 40 5.60 -11.33 -12.79
N ASN A 41 6.32 -10.22 -12.80
CA ASN A 41 7.17 -9.84 -13.93
C ASN A 41 8.29 -10.87 -14.15
N ARG A 42 8.95 -11.34 -13.08
CA ARG A 42 10.00 -12.38 -13.17
C ARG A 42 9.47 -13.71 -13.68
N ALA A 43 8.24 -14.07 -13.32
CA ALA A 43 7.55 -15.25 -13.81
C ALA A 43 7.05 -15.11 -15.26
N GLY A 44 7.18 -13.93 -15.87
CA GLY A 44 6.79 -13.68 -17.26
C GLY A 44 5.27 -13.59 -17.47
N HIS A 45 4.51 -13.21 -16.43
CA HIS A 45 3.07 -13.03 -16.58
C HIS A 45 2.74 -11.86 -17.52
N PRO A 46 1.62 -11.95 -18.27
CA PRO A 46 1.17 -10.85 -19.10
C PRO A 46 0.90 -9.57 -18.30
N PRO A 47 1.14 -8.37 -18.87
CA PRO A 47 0.91 -7.10 -18.17
C PRO A 47 -0.51 -6.95 -17.60
N ASP A 48 -1.52 -7.48 -18.27
CA ASP A 48 -2.91 -7.39 -17.81
C ASP A 48 -3.14 -8.21 -16.52
N VAL A 49 -2.52 -9.40 -16.41
CA VAL A 49 -2.56 -10.23 -15.20
C VAL A 49 -1.84 -9.54 -14.04
N VAL A 50 -0.72 -8.89 -14.30
CA VAL A 50 0.00 -8.10 -13.29
C VAL A 50 -0.87 -6.95 -12.79
N ARG A 51 -1.53 -6.21 -13.70
CA ARG A 51 -2.41 -5.08 -13.33
C ARG A 51 -3.63 -5.54 -12.54
N GLU A 52 -4.25 -6.66 -12.92
CA GLU A 52 -5.38 -7.25 -12.19
C GLU A 52 -4.96 -7.64 -10.77
N SER A 53 -3.85 -8.38 -10.64
CA SER A 53 -3.33 -8.81 -9.34
C SER A 53 -2.98 -7.63 -8.42
N VAL A 54 -2.40 -6.57 -8.98
CA VAL A 54 -2.12 -5.33 -8.23
C VAL A 54 -3.41 -4.64 -7.79
N ARG A 55 -4.42 -4.57 -8.66
CA ARG A 55 -5.72 -3.95 -8.32
C ARG A 55 -6.41 -4.70 -7.19
N ASP A 56 -6.42 -6.03 -7.25
CA ASP A 56 -7.03 -6.87 -6.22
C ASP A 56 -6.32 -6.71 -4.88
N LEU A 57 -4.98 -6.69 -4.89
CA LEU A 57 -4.21 -6.48 -3.67
C LEU A 57 -4.41 -5.07 -3.09
N MET A 58 -4.49 -4.04 -3.93
CA MET A 58 -4.80 -2.68 -3.48
C MET A 58 -6.19 -2.59 -2.84
N ALA A 59 -7.20 -3.24 -3.40
CA ALA A 59 -8.55 -3.27 -2.82
C ALA A 59 -8.58 -3.98 -1.46
N ALA A 60 -7.80 -5.06 -1.30
CA ALA A 60 -7.64 -5.70 0.00
C ALA A 60 -6.96 -4.76 1.03
N HIS A 61 -5.91 -4.05 0.63
CA HIS A 61 -5.21 -3.11 1.49
C HIS A 61 -6.06 -1.90 1.88
N GLU A 62 -6.94 -1.43 0.99
CA GLU A 62 -7.93 -0.40 1.32
C GLU A 62 -8.86 -0.85 2.45
N ASN A 63 -9.39 -2.08 2.37
CA ASN A 63 -10.23 -2.64 3.43
C ASN A 63 -9.46 -2.79 4.76
N ASP A 64 -8.19 -3.21 4.72
CA ASP A 64 -7.35 -3.31 5.92
C ASP A 64 -7.14 -1.95 6.60
N ILE A 65 -6.93 -0.89 5.81
CA ILE A 65 -6.76 0.49 6.30
C ILE A 65 -8.07 1.00 6.91
N LEU A 66 -9.21 0.78 6.25
CA LEU A 66 -10.52 1.18 6.76
C LEU A 66 -10.85 0.46 8.08
N ALA A 67 -10.61 -0.85 8.15
CA ALA A 67 -10.82 -1.62 9.39
C ALA A 67 -9.89 -1.14 10.53
N ALA A 68 -8.66 -0.75 10.21
CA ALA A 68 -7.74 -0.19 11.18
C ALA A 68 -8.22 1.18 11.69
N LEU A 69 -8.76 2.03 10.82
CA LEU A 69 -9.36 3.31 11.18
C LEU A 69 -10.58 3.14 12.11
N ASP A 70 -11.53 2.26 11.76
CA ASP A 70 -12.73 1.98 12.58
C ASP A 70 -12.36 1.49 13.99
N GLY A 71 -11.32 0.65 14.09
CA GLY A 71 -10.81 0.15 15.35
C GLY A 71 -10.12 1.21 16.22
N MET A 72 -9.70 2.34 15.64
CA MET A 72 -9.13 3.48 16.35
C MET A 72 -10.21 4.44 16.85
N GLU A 73 -11.31 4.63 16.11
CA GLU A 73 -12.45 5.45 16.55
C GLU A 73 -13.28 4.79 17.66
N SER A 74 -13.22 3.45 17.76
CA SER A 74 -13.96 2.67 18.76
C SER A 74 -13.27 2.55 20.13
N LYS A 75 -12.14 3.26 20.36
CA LYS A 75 -11.35 3.25 21.62
C LYS A 75 -11.27 4.63 22.25
#